data_AF-A0AAC9I2I6-F1
#
_entry.id   AF-A0AAC9I2I6-F1
#
_cell.length_a   1.000
_cell.length_b   1.000
_cell.length_c   1.000
_cell.angle_alpha   90.00
_cell.angle_beta   90.00
_cell.angle_gamma   90.00
#
_symmetry.space_group_name_H-M   'P 1'
#
loop_
_entity.id
_entity.type
_entity.pdbx_description
1 polymer ?
#
loop_
_entity_poly.entity_id
_entity_poly.type
_entity_poly.pdbx_seq_one_letter_code
_entity_poly.pdbx_strand_id
1 'polypeptide(L)'
;MNSIKKIMLVALSMTTLWSCQDNLEEQFNNPQLYTPKDEQLVSGMFTSALLQYKFYIGDYGEMWWQMSGNGMPSYAQITHRLITSRYAWYIDYDDVVNGNGFDDSGFSWFNDYYVRMRNWPIIQKELATMSGKEYDDNIIYLKLLTITKDWLALRNVDLYNSIPYTEAFKGVQGTFFPKYDNPQDVYKSVLDELEQIAGELPGIYSKMSPAAINLLKTQDIALQGDVTKWAQYANALRLRFAVKLAAVDATFAKRHITSAMANLPKEDLTFVLPHIDAAADLPGGGTWQRGIYETVYSTHIPNVILNRMNFHNAAYEVGIDDPRLPVIAFPTKFNDYRGTSMNVDANDVEFPGATSGQLYFNGATNLEESARLNVKSQYNQVTLTRNNVPADMITLGEIDLILAEIAAKGLASTGKTAGDHIVDEIRHSTDYWYKLNALGQYRKDYTGPWKDLIRPVKPSAANIDLYANNVKLAFNTAGSLDNQMEIIMQQKYIHINILHPYELWGELRRTRHPRLEPMTFHGKVMKPQPERLRYPNSELSNNTDQFLKVSDQNNFTSPIFWRTDGSSYYRNSDITFKTGLLPDFN
;
A
#
# COMPACT_ATOMS: atom_id res chain seq x y z
N MET A 1 -41.98 -30.81 52.00
CA MET A 1 -41.92 -30.71 50.51
C MET A 1 -42.32 -29.28 50.10
N ASN A 2 -41.52 -28.22 49.99
CA ASN A 2 -40.08 -27.94 49.82
C ASN A 2 -39.37 -28.26 48.50
N SER A 3 -40.10 -28.54 47.41
CA SER A 3 -39.47 -28.67 46.08
C SER A 3 -40.21 -28.03 44.89
N ILE A 4 -41.22 -27.17 45.09
CA ILE A 4 -42.01 -26.61 43.95
C ILE A 4 -41.84 -25.09 43.74
N LYS A 5 -41.16 -24.37 44.64
CA LYS A 5 -40.97 -22.90 44.51
C LYS A 5 -39.66 -22.45 43.83
N LYS A 6 -38.79 -23.36 43.41
CA LYS A 6 -37.52 -23.01 42.73
C LYS A 6 -37.55 -23.08 41.19
N ILE A 7 -38.65 -23.53 40.59
CA ILE A 7 -38.73 -23.72 39.13
C ILE A 7 -39.33 -22.51 38.39
N MET A 8 -40.08 -21.62 39.06
CA MET A 8 -40.67 -20.44 38.39
C MET A 8 -39.72 -19.24 38.23
N LEU A 9 -38.57 -19.20 38.92
CA LEU A 9 -37.62 -18.08 38.78
C LEU A 9 -36.54 -18.32 37.71
N VAL A 10 -36.35 -19.56 37.25
CA VAL A 10 -35.38 -19.90 36.20
C VAL A 10 -36.02 -19.82 34.80
N ALA A 11 -37.35 -19.97 34.71
CA ALA A 11 -38.09 -19.80 33.46
C ALA A 11 -38.25 -18.33 33.02
N LEU A 12 -38.20 -17.37 33.96
CA LEU A 12 -38.30 -15.94 33.64
C LEU A 12 -36.96 -15.30 33.22
N SER A 13 -35.83 -15.97 33.48
CA SER A 13 -34.48 -15.53 33.07
C SER A 13 -34.03 -16.08 31.71
N MET A 14 -34.75 -17.05 31.14
CA MET A 14 -34.45 -17.57 29.80
C MET A 14 -35.21 -16.85 28.68
N THR A 15 -36.34 -16.20 28.98
CA THR A 15 -37.11 -15.44 27.99
C THR A 15 -36.57 -14.03 27.74
N THR A 16 -35.70 -13.51 28.60
CA THR A 16 -35.02 -12.21 28.40
C THR A 16 -33.73 -12.30 27.59
N LEU A 17 -33.17 -13.50 27.42
CA LEU A 17 -31.96 -13.73 26.61
C LEU A 17 -32.28 -13.94 25.12
N TRP A 18 -33.45 -14.49 24.78
CA TRP A 18 -33.87 -14.70 23.39
C TRP A 18 -34.22 -13.40 22.65
N SER A 19 -34.90 -12.47 23.33
CA SER A 19 -35.29 -11.18 22.72
C SER A 19 -34.11 -10.24 22.42
N CYS A 20 -32.96 -10.39 23.08
CA CYS A 20 -31.74 -9.65 22.74
C CYS A 20 -31.01 -10.26 21.54
N GLN A 21 -31.13 -11.58 21.34
CA GLN A 21 -30.44 -12.30 20.28
C GLN A 21 -31.11 -12.04 18.93
N ASP A 22 -32.45 -12.06 18.89
CA ASP A 22 -33.23 -11.74 17.68
C ASP A 22 -33.01 -10.28 17.23
N ASN A 23 -32.95 -9.32 18.17
CA ASN A 23 -32.63 -7.91 17.85
C ASN A 23 -31.21 -7.73 17.30
N LEU A 24 -30.24 -8.48 17.82
CA LEU A 24 -28.86 -8.42 17.35
C LEU A 24 -28.70 -9.09 15.98
N GLU A 25 -29.40 -10.20 15.72
CA GLU A 25 -29.43 -10.86 14.41
C GLU A 25 -30.19 -10.03 13.35
N GLU A 26 -31.24 -9.33 13.74
CA GLU A 26 -31.99 -8.42 12.85
C GLU A 26 -31.19 -7.14 12.54
N GLN A 27 -30.40 -6.62 13.49
CA GLN A 27 -29.45 -5.51 13.27
C GLN A 27 -28.20 -5.92 12.47
N PHE A 28 -27.81 -7.20 12.49
CA PHE A 28 -26.63 -7.69 11.76
C PHE A 28 -26.90 -7.92 10.25
N ASN A 29 -28.13 -8.28 9.87
CA ASN A 29 -28.44 -8.69 8.50
C ASN A 29 -28.69 -7.53 7.53
N ASN A 30 -28.66 -6.27 7.98
CA ASN A 30 -28.76 -5.12 7.09
C ASN A 30 -27.95 -3.91 7.61
N PRO A 31 -26.69 -3.75 7.21
CA PRO A 31 -25.85 -2.63 7.66
C PRO A 31 -26.38 -1.24 7.23
N GLN A 32 -27.43 -1.17 6.40
CA GLN A 32 -28.12 0.08 6.05
C GLN A 32 -29.24 0.48 7.04
N LEU A 33 -29.60 -0.38 8.00
CA LEU A 33 -30.67 -0.14 8.99
C LEU A 33 -30.14 0.22 10.39
N TYR A 34 -28.83 0.12 10.65
CA TYR A 34 -28.27 0.62 11.90
C TYR A 34 -28.29 2.14 11.91
N THR A 35 -29.22 2.71 12.66
CA THR A 35 -29.16 4.13 13.07
C THR A 35 -28.39 4.16 14.39
N PRO A 36 -27.15 4.68 14.42
CA PRO A 36 -26.43 4.83 15.69
C PRO A 36 -27.29 5.62 16.66
N LYS A 37 -27.21 5.33 17.96
CA LYS A 37 -27.71 6.29 18.96
C LYS A 37 -26.99 7.62 18.71
N ASP A 38 -27.68 8.75 18.85
CA ASP A 38 -27.12 10.08 18.56
C ASP A 38 -25.74 10.31 19.22
N GLU A 39 -25.56 9.78 20.44
CA GLU A 39 -24.33 9.81 21.24
C GLU A 39 -23.14 9.02 20.64
N GLN A 40 -23.38 8.11 19.69
CA GLN A 40 -22.38 7.27 19.03
C GLN A 40 -22.19 7.64 17.56
N LEU A 41 -22.84 8.71 17.09
CA LEU A 41 -22.80 9.13 15.70
C LEU A 41 -21.38 9.45 15.22
N VAL A 42 -20.64 10.28 15.98
CA VAL A 42 -19.28 10.72 15.63
C VAL A 42 -18.30 9.53 15.59
N SER A 43 -18.35 8.68 16.61
CA SER A 43 -17.45 7.52 16.70
C SER A 43 -17.76 6.46 15.65
N GLY A 44 -19.05 6.18 15.38
CA GLY A 44 -19.47 5.29 14.31
C GLY A 44 -19.11 5.80 12.91
N MET A 45 -19.23 7.11 12.66
CA MET A 45 -18.78 7.74 11.41
C MET A 45 -17.27 7.62 11.20
N PHE A 46 -16.48 7.75 12.26
CA PHE A 46 -15.04 7.53 12.22
C PHE A 46 -14.70 6.08 11.86
N THR A 47 -15.28 5.11 12.57
CA THR A 47 -15.10 3.68 12.28
C THR A 47 -15.50 3.33 10.86
N SER A 48 -16.66 3.83 10.42
CA SER A 48 -17.15 3.65 9.05
C SER A 48 -16.19 4.21 8.01
N ALA A 49 -15.54 5.35 8.28
CA ALA A 49 -14.56 5.93 7.38
C ALA A 49 -13.27 5.09 7.27
N LEU A 50 -12.81 4.48 8.37
CA LEU A 50 -11.67 3.54 8.34
C LEU A 50 -11.99 2.25 7.57
N LEU A 51 -13.27 1.85 7.54
CA LEU A 51 -13.75 0.68 6.80
C LEU A 51 -14.05 0.93 5.32
N GLN A 52 -13.88 2.16 4.83
CA GLN A 52 -14.11 2.47 3.42
C GLN A 52 -13.08 1.75 2.54
N TYR A 53 -13.58 1.08 1.49
CA TYR A 53 -12.72 0.57 0.41
C TYR A 53 -11.92 1.70 -0.24
N LYS A 54 -10.77 1.36 -0.82
CA LYS A 54 -9.77 2.27 -1.39
C LYS A 54 -8.93 3.05 -0.37
N PHE A 55 -9.19 3.00 0.94
CA PHE A 55 -8.31 3.72 1.88
C PHE A 55 -7.21 2.81 2.41
N TYR A 56 -7.34 2.38 3.66
CA TYR A 56 -6.51 1.32 4.22
C TYR A 56 -6.97 -0.07 3.77
N ILE A 57 -8.23 -0.19 3.35
CA ILE A 57 -8.83 -1.42 2.83
C ILE A 57 -8.87 -1.34 1.31
N GLY A 58 -8.13 -2.19 0.62
CA GLY A 58 -8.18 -2.24 -0.84
C GLY A 58 -9.50 -2.82 -1.37
N ASP A 59 -9.89 -2.35 -2.55
CA ASP A 59 -11.05 -2.82 -3.30
C ASP A 59 -10.75 -4.15 -4.01
N TYR A 60 -11.72 -5.08 -4.03
CA TYR A 60 -11.58 -6.37 -4.72
C TYR A 60 -11.29 -6.21 -6.21
N GLY A 61 -12.12 -5.44 -6.91
CA GLY A 61 -12.09 -5.36 -8.37
C GLY A 61 -10.77 -4.76 -8.83
N GLU A 62 -10.41 -3.62 -8.23
CA GLU A 62 -9.12 -2.97 -8.48
C GLU A 62 -7.94 -3.91 -8.23
N MET A 63 -7.92 -4.58 -7.07
CA MET A 63 -6.80 -5.47 -6.74
C MET A 63 -6.71 -6.65 -7.70
N TRP A 64 -7.85 -7.22 -8.11
CA TRP A 64 -7.91 -8.31 -9.08
C TRP A 64 -7.31 -7.89 -10.43
N TRP A 65 -7.71 -6.73 -10.97
CA TRP A 65 -7.19 -6.21 -12.23
C TRP A 65 -5.69 -5.88 -12.12
N GLN A 66 -5.26 -5.30 -10.99
CA GLN A 66 -3.87 -4.95 -10.73
C GLN A 66 -2.94 -6.17 -10.63
N MET A 67 -3.37 -7.22 -9.93
CA MET A 67 -2.69 -8.53 -9.93
C MET A 67 -2.69 -9.18 -11.31
N SER A 68 -3.72 -8.87 -12.10
CA SER A 68 -3.90 -9.34 -13.45
C SER A 68 -3.13 -8.54 -14.50
N GLY A 69 -2.14 -7.75 -14.12
CA GLY A 69 -1.28 -7.06 -15.07
C GLY A 69 -1.93 -5.82 -15.69
N ASN A 70 -2.78 -5.10 -14.93
CA ASN A 70 -3.38 -3.82 -15.35
C ASN A 70 -2.87 -2.64 -14.47
N GLY A 71 -2.71 -1.47 -15.07
CA GLY A 71 -2.47 -0.20 -14.37
C GLY A 71 -1.11 -0.09 -13.69
N MET A 72 -1.07 0.62 -12.54
CA MET A 72 0.18 1.03 -11.89
C MET A 72 1.17 -0.10 -11.62
N PRO A 73 0.76 -1.29 -11.09
CA PRO A 73 1.71 -2.35 -10.78
C PRO A 73 2.46 -2.90 -12.01
N SER A 74 1.84 -2.86 -13.18
CA SER A 74 2.46 -3.36 -14.42
C SER A 74 3.43 -2.35 -15.01
N TYR A 75 3.06 -1.07 -14.99
CA TYR A 75 3.98 0.03 -15.32
C TYR A 75 5.14 0.09 -14.32
N ALA A 76 4.90 -0.20 -13.05
CA ALA A 76 5.93 -0.35 -12.03
C ALA A 76 6.72 -1.66 -12.17
N GLN A 77 6.35 -2.59 -13.06
CA GLN A 77 7.01 -3.89 -13.29
C GLN A 77 7.07 -4.81 -12.05
N ILE A 78 6.07 -4.70 -11.18
CA ILE A 78 5.90 -5.53 -9.98
C ILE A 78 4.83 -6.60 -10.18
N THR A 79 3.97 -6.49 -11.18
CA THR A 79 3.05 -7.58 -11.55
C THR A 79 3.18 -7.88 -13.04
N HIS A 80 3.00 -9.15 -13.37
CA HIS A 80 2.90 -9.60 -14.75
C HIS A 80 1.82 -10.67 -14.85
N ARG A 81 0.76 -10.40 -15.62
CA ARG A 81 -0.14 -11.46 -16.05
C ARG A 81 0.29 -11.90 -17.43
N LEU A 82 0.36 -13.21 -17.57
CA LEU A 82 0.53 -13.88 -18.83
C LEU A 82 -0.77 -13.65 -19.63
N ILE A 83 -0.71 -12.70 -20.57
CA ILE A 83 -1.80 -12.36 -21.50
C ILE A 83 -1.91 -13.48 -22.53
N THR A 84 -3.02 -14.22 -22.52
CA THR A 84 -3.35 -15.14 -23.62
C THR A 84 -3.96 -14.34 -24.78
N SER A 85 -3.95 -14.88 -26.01
CA SER A 85 -4.64 -14.28 -27.17
C SER A 85 -6.12 -13.98 -26.95
N ARG A 86 -6.72 -14.54 -25.89
CA ARG A 86 -8.09 -14.26 -25.43
C ARG A 86 -8.26 -12.87 -24.77
N TYR A 87 -7.17 -12.25 -24.35
CA TYR A 87 -7.15 -10.96 -23.65
C TYR A 87 -6.11 -9.99 -24.23
N ALA A 88 -5.99 -9.92 -25.56
CA ALA A 88 -5.00 -9.10 -26.29
C ALA A 88 -5.15 -7.55 -26.13
N TRP A 89 -5.92 -7.09 -25.15
CA TRP A 89 -6.25 -5.68 -24.87
C TRP A 89 -5.53 -5.12 -23.63
N TYR A 90 -4.51 -5.81 -23.13
CA TYR A 90 -3.73 -5.37 -21.97
C TYR A 90 -2.39 -4.76 -22.35
N ILE A 91 -2.22 -3.51 -21.90
CA ILE A 91 -1.02 -2.67 -21.81
C ILE A 91 -0.11 -2.69 -23.05
N ASP A 92 -0.50 -1.92 -24.05
CA ASP A 92 0.41 -1.38 -25.06
C ASP A 92 0.61 0.15 -24.91
N TYR A 93 1.53 0.72 -25.68
CA TYR A 93 1.78 2.18 -25.67
C TYR A 93 0.51 2.99 -25.98
N ASP A 94 -0.38 2.44 -26.82
CA ASP A 94 -1.63 3.08 -27.20
C ASP A 94 -2.65 3.04 -26.06
N ASP A 95 -2.47 2.24 -24.99
CA ASP A 95 -3.33 2.29 -23.80
C ASP A 95 -3.14 3.55 -22.96
N VAL A 96 -1.97 4.21 -23.02
CA VAL A 96 -1.80 5.59 -22.49
C VAL A 96 -2.61 6.59 -23.33
N VAL A 97 -2.89 6.26 -24.59
CA VAL A 97 -3.68 7.10 -25.51
C VAL A 97 -5.19 6.78 -25.41
N ASN A 98 -5.55 5.50 -25.22
CA ASN A 98 -6.91 4.99 -25.30
C ASN A 98 -7.59 4.81 -23.92
N GLY A 99 -6.83 4.75 -22.83
CA GLY A 99 -7.34 4.83 -21.45
C GLY A 99 -7.64 3.52 -20.73
N ASN A 100 -7.50 2.34 -21.36
CA ASN A 100 -7.96 1.05 -20.81
C ASN A 100 -7.20 0.56 -19.54
N GLY A 101 -6.04 1.13 -19.22
CA GLY A 101 -5.24 0.79 -18.02
C GLY A 101 -5.42 1.75 -16.84
N PHE A 102 -6.11 2.87 -17.05
CA PHE A 102 -6.29 3.96 -16.08
C PHE A 102 -7.67 4.60 -16.21
N ASP A 103 -8.66 3.86 -16.68
CA ASP A 103 -9.99 4.39 -16.89
C ASP A 103 -10.65 4.77 -15.55
N ASP A 104 -11.63 5.67 -15.65
CA ASP A 104 -12.39 6.18 -14.52
C ASP A 104 -13.19 5.07 -13.81
N SER A 105 -13.44 3.93 -14.47
CA SER A 105 -14.14 2.79 -13.87
C SER A 105 -13.26 1.92 -12.98
N GLY A 106 -11.95 1.86 -13.24
CA GLY A 106 -10.98 1.05 -12.48
C GLY A 106 -10.22 1.84 -11.40
N PHE A 107 -9.92 3.12 -11.64
CA PHE A 107 -8.96 3.90 -10.83
C PHE A 107 -9.49 5.27 -10.35
N SER A 108 -10.76 5.35 -9.92
CA SER A 108 -11.43 6.60 -9.51
C SER A 108 -10.99 7.20 -8.16
N TRP A 109 -9.69 7.20 -7.85
CA TRP A 109 -9.12 7.77 -6.61
C TRP A 109 -9.53 9.21 -6.34
N PHE A 110 -9.70 10.01 -7.40
CA PHE A 110 -10.13 11.41 -7.30
C PHE A 110 -11.52 11.52 -6.66
N ASN A 111 -12.53 10.89 -7.26
CA ASN A 111 -13.89 10.94 -6.72
C ASN A 111 -14.01 10.17 -5.40
N ASP A 112 -13.33 9.02 -5.29
CA ASP A 112 -13.37 8.18 -4.09
C ASP A 112 -12.91 8.96 -2.85
N TYR A 113 -11.87 9.79 -2.97
CA TYR A 113 -11.44 10.68 -1.88
C TYR A 113 -12.58 11.55 -1.36
N TYR A 114 -13.27 12.30 -2.24
CA TYR A 114 -14.34 13.19 -1.82
C TYR A 114 -15.59 12.46 -1.35
N VAL A 115 -15.96 11.34 -1.98
CA VAL A 115 -17.17 10.59 -1.66
C VAL A 115 -17.02 9.85 -0.33
N ARG A 116 -15.87 9.20 -0.12
CA ARG A 116 -15.66 8.33 1.05
C ARG A 116 -15.18 9.09 2.27
N MET A 117 -14.63 10.30 2.11
CA MET A 117 -14.32 11.22 3.22
C MET A 117 -15.49 12.13 3.63
N ARG A 118 -16.72 11.90 3.14
CA ARG A 118 -17.90 12.71 3.51
C ARG A 118 -18.22 12.73 5.00
N ASN A 119 -17.79 11.72 5.76
CA ASN A 119 -17.96 11.70 7.20
C ASN A 119 -17.15 12.81 7.89
N TRP A 120 -16.02 13.25 7.31
CA TRP A 120 -15.18 14.30 7.88
C TRP A 120 -15.91 15.64 8.10
N PRO A 121 -16.53 16.27 7.07
CA PRO A 121 -17.28 17.52 7.29
C PRO A 121 -18.55 17.33 8.13
N ILE A 122 -19.13 16.12 8.15
CA ILE A 122 -20.31 15.83 8.99
C ILE A 122 -19.90 15.81 10.47
N ILE A 123 -18.82 15.11 10.82
CA ILE A 123 -18.28 15.10 12.18
C ILE A 123 -17.93 16.52 12.64
N GLN A 124 -17.33 17.34 11.77
CA GLN A 124 -17.06 18.75 12.09
C GLN A 124 -18.33 19.52 12.43
N LYS A 125 -19.40 19.31 11.66
CA LYS A 125 -20.71 19.94 11.90
C LYS A 125 -21.30 19.50 13.23
N GLU A 126 -21.28 18.21 13.54
CA GLU A 126 -21.79 17.68 14.81
C GLU A 126 -21.00 18.25 16.00
N LEU A 127 -19.67 18.23 15.93
CA LEU A 127 -18.80 18.79 16.96
C LEU A 127 -19.03 20.29 17.20
N ALA A 128 -19.42 21.05 16.17
CA ALA A 128 -19.74 22.48 16.32
C ALA A 128 -20.98 22.74 17.19
N THR A 129 -21.81 21.72 17.44
CA THR A 129 -22.96 21.80 18.35
C THR A 129 -22.64 21.34 19.78
N MET A 130 -21.50 20.66 19.98
CA MET A 130 -21.08 20.09 21.26
C MET A 130 -20.24 21.08 22.08
N SER A 131 -20.26 20.93 23.39
CA SER A 131 -19.42 21.73 24.29
C SER A 131 -19.01 20.97 25.55
N GLY A 132 -18.01 21.49 26.27
CA GLY A 132 -17.53 20.88 27.50
C GLY A 132 -17.11 19.42 27.31
N LYS A 133 -17.60 18.54 28.20
CA LYS A 133 -17.17 17.14 28.23
C LYS A 133 -17.57 16.34 27.00
N GLU A 134 -18.74 16.64 26.43
CA GLU A 134 -19.21 15.98 25.21
C GLU A 134 -18.28 16.27 24.04
N TYR A 135 -17.84 17.52 23.90
CA TYR A 135 -16.85 17.89 22.90
C TYR A 135 -15.49 17.22 23.15
N ASP A 136 -15.01 17.24 24.40
CA ASP A 136 -13.73 16.63 24.77
C ASP A 136 -13.71 15.10 24.48
N ASP A 137 -14.84 14.43 24.67
CA ASP A 137 -14.99 12.98 24.43
C ASP A 137 -15.09 12.62 22.94
N ASN A 138 -15.38 13.58 22.05
CA ASN A 138 -15.63 13.33 20.63
C ASN A 138 -14.60 13.96 19.66
N ILE A 139 -13.92 15.05 20.02
CA ILE A 139 -12.99 15.75 19.13
C ILE A 139 -11.82 14.87 18.65
N ILE A 140 -11.46 13.85 19.41
CA ILE A 140 -10.42 12.88 19.04
C ILE A 140 -10.72 12.23 17.68
N TYR A 141 -11.97 11.83 17.44
CA TYR A 141 -12.37 11.13 16.22
C TYR A 141 -12.18 12.00 14.97
N LEU A 142 -12.49 13.29 15.07
CA LEU A 142 -12.21 14.24 13.99
C LEU A 142 -10.71 14.32 13.70
N LYS A 143 -9.88 14.43 14.74
CA LYS A 143 -8.42 14.58 14.58
C LYS A 143 -7.80 13.35 13.94
N LEU A 144 -8.20 12.15 14.38
CA LEU A 144 -7.76 10.89 13.77
C LEU A 144 -8.24 10.77 12.31
N LEU A 145 -9.48 11.16 12.03
CA LEU A 145 -10.02 11.17 10.66
C LEU A 145 -9.31 12.19 9.76
N THR A 146 -8.92 13.35 10.29
CA THR A 146 -8.17 14.37 9.55
C THR A 146 -6.82 13.82 9.09
N ILE A 147 -6.11 13.03 9.90
CA ILE A 147 -4.86 12.37 9.46
C ILE A 147 -5.09 11.53 8.20
N THR A 148 -6.20 10.78 8.17
CA THR A 148 -6.57 9.94 7.01
C THR A 148 -6.98 10.80 5.81
N LYS A 149 -7.79 11.85 6.02
CA LYS A 149 -8.14 12.84 4.98
C LYS A 149 -6.88 13.40 4.32
N ASP A 150 -5.91 13.79 5.13
CA ASP A 150 -4.70 14.49 4.71
C ASP A 150 -3.76 13.59 3.92
N TRP A 151 -3.55 12.37 4.39
CA TRP A 151 -2.82 11.37 3.62
C TRP A 151 -3.46 11.13 2.25
N LEU A 152 -4.79 11.00 2.19
CA LEU A 152 -5.51 10.81 0.92
C LEU A 152 -5.47 12.04 0.01
N ALA A 153 -5.44 13.25 0.58
CA ALA A 153 -5.24 14.48 -0.17
C ALA A 153 -3.88 14.47 -0.87
N LEU A 154 -2.81 14.15 -0.13
CA LEU A 154 -1.46 14.08 -0.70
C LEU A 154 -1.29 12.93 -1.69
N ARG A 155 -1.94 11.78 -1.47
CA ARG A 155 -2.05 10.73 -2.49
C ARG A 155 -2.72 11.25 -3.76
N ASN A 156 -3.81 12.01 -3.65
CA ASN A 156 -4.47 12.57 -4.83
C ASN A 156 -3.61 13.62 -5.53
N VAL A 157 -2.85 14.44 -4.81
CA VAL A 157 -1.85 15.30 -5.43
C VAL A 157 -0.79 14.48 -6.16
N ASP A 158 -0.30 13.38 -5.56
CA ASP A 158 0.66 12.48 -6.21
C ASP A 158 0.09 11.78 -7.44
N LEU A 159 -1.23 11.58 -7.53
CA LEU A 159 -1.86 10.93 -8.67
C LEU A 159 -2.26 11.94 -9.76
N TYR A 160 -2.75 13.13 -9.41
CA TYR A 160 -3.42 14.05 -10.35
C TYR A 160 -2.79 15.45 -10.42
N ASN A 161 -1.88 15.79 -9.51
CA ASN A 161 -1.30 17.13 -9.31
C ASN A 161 -2.28 18.10 -8.62
N SER A 162 -2.93 19.02 -9.34
CA SER A 162 -3.84 19.98 -8.68
C SER A 162 -5.14 19.29 -8.28
N ILE A 163 -5.68 19.60 -7.10
CA ILE A 163 -6.95 19.02 -6.60
C ILE A 163 -7.78 20.09 -5.88
N PRO A 164 -9.11 19.99 -5.84
CA PRO A 164 -9.91 20.76 -4.90
C PRO A 164 -9.57 20.40 -3.44
N TYR A 165 -9.13 21.37 -2.64
CA TYR A 165 -8.75 21.11 -1.24
C TYR A 165 -9.30 22.16 -0.28
N THR A 166 -8.97 23.44 -0.47
CA THR A 166 -9.35 24.52 0.46
C THR A 166 -10.85 24.85 0.41
N GLU A 167 -11.49 24.58 -0.72
CA GLU A 167 -12.94 24.73 -0.93
C GLU A 167 -13.70 23.39 -0.91
N ALA A 168 -12.97 22.27 -0.82
CA ALA A 168 -13.58 20.94 -0.75
C ALA A 168 -14.38 20.75 0.54
N PHE A 169 -15.35 19.83 0.49
CA PHE A 169 -16.21 19.47 1.62
C PHE A 169 -17.10 20.61 2.17
N LYS A 170 -17.17 21.76 1.48
CA LYS A 170 -17.98 22.94 1.86
C LYS A 170 -19.35 23.03 1.16
N GLY A 171 -19.87 21.91 0.64
CA GLY A 171 -21.18 21.87 -0.01
C GLY A 171 -22.33 22.36 0.89
N VAL A 172 -22.29 22.05 2.19
CA VAL A 172 -23.26 22.54 3.18
C VAL A 172 -23.20 24.07 3.34
N GLN A 173 -22.05 24.68 3.05
CA GLN A 173 -21.83 26.13 3.10
C GLN A 173 -22.15 26.80 1.74
N GLY A 174 -22.69 26.06 0.77
CA GLY A 174 -23.05 26.56 -0.55
C GLY A 174 -21.91 26.57 -1.58
N THR A 175 -20.76 25.96 -1.27
CA THR A 175 -19.65 25.82 -2.23
C THR A 175 -19.80 24.51 -3.02
N PHE A 176 -20.34 24.59 -4.23
CA PHE A 176 -20.63 23.43 -5.09
C PHE A 176 -19.62 23.20 -6.22
N PHE A 177 -18.86 24.24 -6.59
CA PHE A 177 -17.87 24.20 -7.67
C PHE A 177 -16.50 24.60 -7.13
N PRO A 178 -15.90 23.73 -6.29
CA PRO A 178 -14.67 24.07 -5.58
C PRO A 178 -13.53 24.24 -6.59
N LYS A 179 -12.73 25.29 -6.41
CA LYS A 179 -11.52 25.51 -7.21
C LYS A 179 -10.50 24.39 -7.00
N TYR A 180 -9.62 24.21 -7.98
CA TYR A 180 -8.41 23.42 -7.83
C TYR A 180 -7.32 24.27 -7.15
N ASP A 181 -6.69 23.71 -6.13
CA ASP A 181 -5.62 24.37 -5.38
C ASP A 181 -4.24 24.03 -5.94
N ASN A 182 -3.28 24.93 -5.69
CA ASN A 182 -1.88 24.69 -6.03
C ASN A 182 -1.35 23.47 -5.25
N PRO A 183 -0.74 22.49 -5.92
CA PRO A 183 -0.34 21.24 -5.27
C PRO A 183 0.75 21.42 -4.21
N GLN A 184 1.66 22.39 -4.38
CA GLN A 184 2.69 22.70 -3.38
C GLN A 184 2.08 23.31 -2.12
N ASP A 185 1.06 24.17 -2.27
CA ASP A 185 0.37 24.78 -1.14
C ASP A 185 -0.47 23.73 -0.37
N VAL A 186 -1.12 22.80 -1.08
CA VAL A 186 -1.80 21.65 -0.45
C VAL A 186 -0.80 20.83 0.37
N TYR A 187 0.37 20.52 -0.19
CA TYR A 187 1.45 19.83 0.53
C TYR A 187 1.85 20.54 1.82
N LYS A 188 2.10 21.85 1.76
CA LYS A 188 2.48 22.64 2.93
C LYS A 188 1.39 22.66 4.00
N SER A 189 0.14 22.92 3.58
CA SER A 189 -1.01 22.95 4.48
C SER A 189 -1.20 21.62 5.20
N VAL A 190 -1.10 20.50 4.49
CA VAL A 190 -1.23 19.17 5.10
C VAL A 190 -0.09 18.88 6.07
N LEU A 191 1.16 19.19 5.71
CA LEU A 191 2.31 18.92 6.58
C LEU A 191 2.24 19.70 7.90
N ASP A 192 1.72 20.94 7.86
CA ASP A 192 1.43 21.74 9.04
C ASP A 192 0.24 21.18 9.85
N GLU A 193 -0.86 20.78 9.20
CA GLU A 193 -2.04 20.18 9.86
C GLU A 193 -1.67 18.86 10.58
N LEU A 194 -0.87 18.01 9.95
CA LEU A 194 -0.36 16.78 10.56
C LEU A 194 0.58 17.06 11.74
N GLU A 195 1.43 18.09 11.68
CA GLU A 195 2.31 18.49 12.79
C GLU A 195 1.49 18.92 14.01
N GLN A 196 0.51 19.78 13.75
CA GLN A 196 -0.39 20.28 14.77
C GLN A 196 -1.14 19.12 15.44
N ILE A 197 -1.77 18.24 14.65
CA ILE A 197 -2.53 17.11 15.18
C ILE A 197 -1.63 16.20 16.02
N ALA A 198 -0.45 15.81 15.51
CA ALA A 198 0.48 14.95 16.24
C ALA A 198 0.86 15.51 17.63
N GLY A 199 0.99 16.84 17.76
CA GLY A 199 1.27 17.52 19.03
C GLY A 199 0.05 17.64 19.95
N GLU A 200 -1.16 17.80 19.40
CA GLU A 200 -2.39 18.00 20.17
C GLU A 200 -2.98 16.69 20.74
N LEU A 201 -2.76 15.55 20.06
CA LEU A 201 -3.40 14.26 20.40
C LEU A 201 -3.27 13.87 21.89
N PRO A 202 -2.08 13.93 22.54
CA PRO A 202 -1.97 13.61 23.97
C PRO A 202 -2.82 14.53 24.86
N GLY A 203 -2.86 15.82 24.54
CA GLY A 203 -3.65 16.81 25.27
C GLY A 203 -5.15 16.57 25.13
N ILE A 204 -5.61 16.23 23.92
CA ILE A 204 -7.01 15.87 23.65
C ILE A 204 -7.38 14.61 24.42
N TYR A 205 -6.58 13.55 24.28
CA TYR A 205 -6.85 12.27 24.94
C TYR A 205 -6.93 12.40 26.47
N SER A 206 -6.07 13.24 27.07
CA SER A 206 -6.07 13.46 28.53
C SER A 206 -7.37 14.06 29.08
N LYS A 207 -8.16 14.72 28.23
CA LYS A 207 -9.44 15.34 28.61
C LYS A 207 -10.61 14.39 28.47
N MET A 208 -10.46 13.21 27.85
CA MET A 208 -11.55 12.27 27.60
C MET A 208 -12.04 11.58 28.89
N SER A 209 -13.30 11.14 28.94
CA SER A 209 -13.83 10.32 30.01
C SER A 209 -13.29 8.87 29.91
N PRO A 210 -13.24 8.13 31.02
CA PRO A 210 -12.92 6.70 30.96
C PRO A 210 -13.85 5.90 30.03
N ALA A 211 -15.13 6.27 29.95
CA ALA A 211 -16.10 5.64 29.06
C ALA A 211 -15.78 5.93 27.59
N ALA A 212 -15.48 7.19 27.25
CA ALA A 212 -15.09 7.57 25.89
C ALA A 212 -13.77 6.93 25.46
N ILE A 213 -12.79 6.80 26.37
CA ILE A 213 -11.54 6.08 26.11
C ILE A 213 -11.81 4.61 25.78
N ASN A 214 -12.66 3.94 26.55
CA ASN A 214 -13.02 2.55 26.28
C ASN A 214 -13.78 2.39 24.95
N LEU A 215 -14.62 3.36 24.59
CA LEU A 215 -15.28 3.38 23.30
C LEU A 215 -14.28 3.59 22.16
N LEU A 216 -13.33 4.53 22.29
CA LEU A 216 -12.31 4.78 21.27
C LEU A 216 -11.49 3.50 20.97
N LYS A 217 -11.15 2.70 22.00
CA LYS A 217 -10.42 1.44 21.81
C LYS A 217 -11.14 0.43 20.91
N THR A 218 -12.48 0.47 20.86
CA THR A 218 -13.27 -0.45 20.03
C THR A 218 -13.63 0.15 18.67
N GLN A 219 -13.77 1.47 18.60
CA GLN A 219 -14.12 2.19 17.37
C GLN A 219 -12.89 2.43 16.48
N ASP A 220 -11.72 2.65 17.07
CA ASP A 220 -10.46 2.67 16.33
C ASP A 220 -9.99 1.24 16.02
N ILE A 221 -10.49 0.72 14.91
CA ILE A 221 -10.11 -0.61 14.40
C ILE A 221 -8.64 -0.69 13.95
N ALA A 222 -7.97 0.45 13.75
CA ALA A 222 -6.61 0.50 13.24
C ALA A 222 -5.58 0.39 14.37
N LEU A 223 -5.63 1.33 15.32
CA LEU A 223 -4.62 1.45 16.39
C LEU A 223 -5.21 1.31 17.79
N GLN A 224 -6.47 0.88 17.91
CA GLN A 224 -7.14 0.53 19.16
C GLN A 224 -7.08 1.66 20.20
N GLY A 225 -7.21 2.91 19.74
CA GLY A 225 -7.21 4.10 20.57
C GLY A 225 -5.83 4.51 21.09
N ASP A 226 -4.76 3.93 20.57
CA ASP A 226 -3.39 4.33 20.90
C ASP A 226 -3.03 5.64 20.17
N VAL A 227 -3.30 6.76 20.86
CA VAL A 227 -3.00 8.10 20.35
C VAL A 227 -1.51 8.36 20.16
N THR A 228 -0.63 7.59 20.81
CA THR A 228 0.82 7.70 20.59
C THR A 228 1.17 7.15 19.21
N LYS A 229 0.61 6.00 18.84
CA LYS A 229 0.78 5.41 17.50
C LYS A 229 0.18 6.30 16.41
N TRP A 230 -0.95 6.95 16.65
CA TRP A 230 -1.51 7.93 15.70
C TRP A 230 -0.62 9.15 15.52
N ALA A 231 -0.06 9.71 16.60
CA ALA A 231 0.90 10.81 16.49
C ALA A 231 2.17 10.38 15.74
N GLN A 232 2.66 9.17 15.99
CA GLN A 232 3.78 8.57 15.27
C GLN A 232 3.47 8.37 13.78
N TYR A 233 2.27 7.88 13.45
CA TYR A 233 1.82 7.71 12.08
C TYR A 233 1.75 9.05 11.33
N ALA A 234 1.17 10.08 11.95
CA ALA A 234 1.14 11.43 11.40
C ALA A 234 2.56 11.96 11.12
N ASN A 235 3.52 11.75 12.03
CA ASN A 235 4.92 12.12 11.80
C ASN A 235 5.58 11.29 10.69
N ALA A 236 5.26 10.00 10.58
CA ALA A 236 5.79 9.15 9.51
C ALA A 236 5.28 9.59 8.13
N LEU A 237 3.99 9.95 8.02
CA LEU A 237 3.42 10.59 6.83
C LEU A 237 4.11 11.92 6.52
N ARG A 238 4.34 12.76 7.54
CA ARG A 238 5.09 14.02 7.37
C ARG A 238 6.47 13.78 6.78
N LEU A 239 7.21 12.77 7.25
CA LEU A 239 8.49 12.41 6.66
C LEU A 239 8.36 11.99 5.19
N ARG A 240 7.45 11.06 4.90
CA ARG A 240 7.22 10.53 3.54
C ARG A 240 7.02 11.66 2.54
N PHE A 241 6.15 12.62 2.85
CA PHE A 241 5.81 13.69 1.93
C PHE A 241 6.78 14.89 1.97
N ALA A 242 7.38 15.20 3.12
CA ALA A 242 8.38 16.27 3.21
C ALA A 242 9.63 15.93 2.37
N VAL A 243 10.04 14.66 2.32
CA VAL A 243 11.14 14.22 1.43
C VAL A 243 10.82 14.45 -0.05
N LYS A 244 9.55 14.32 -0.46
CA LYS A 244 9.12 14.68 -1.82
C LYS A 244 9.18 16.18 -2.06
N LEU A 245 8.65 16.96 -1.12
CA LEU A 245 8.64 18.42 -1.19
C LEU A 245 10.04 19.05 -1.22
N ALA A 246 11.05 18.37 -0.65
CA ALA A 246 12.42 18.89 -0.56
C ALA A 246 13.05 19.24 -1.92
N ALA A 247 12.57 18.65 -3.02
CA ALA A 247 13.04 18.97 -4.38
C ALA A 247 12.64 20.38 -4.86
N VAL A 248 11.54 20.93 -4.31
CA VAL A 248 10.98 22.23 -4.71
C VAL A 248 10.94 23.25 -3.57
N ASP A 249 10.97 22.81 -2.32
CA ASP A 249 11.06 23.66 -1.13
C ASP A 249 11.84 22.96 0.00
N ALA A 250 13.16 22.94 -0.15
CA ALA A 250 14.06 22.31 0.80
C ALA A 250 13.96 22.94 2.21
N THR A 251 13.79 24.26 2.33
CA THR A 251 13.73 24.94 3.63
C THR A 251 12.53 24.47 4.44
N PHE A 252 11.34 24.48 3.84
CA PHE A 252 10.13 24.00 4.50
C PHE A 252 10.21 22.51 4.83
N ALA A 253 10.67 21.70 3.85
CA ALA A 253 10.81 20.26 4.03
C ALA A 253 11.76 19.89 5.19
N LYS A 254 12.94 20.52 5.28
CA LYS A 254 13.94 20.22 6.32
C LYS A 254 13.42 20.51 7.73
N ARG A 255 12.59 21.54 7.91
CA ARG A 255 11.91 21.83 9.19
C ARG A 255 11.02 20.66 9.62
N HIS A 256 10.11 20.23 8.73
CA HIS A 256 9.21 19.12 9.02
C HIS A 256 9.95 17.81 9.22
N ILE A 257 10.96 17.53 8.39
CA ILE A 257 11.79 16.33 8.54
C ILE A 257 12.41 16.29 9.93
N THR A 258 13.04 17.39 10.36
CA THR A 258 13.71 17.46 11.67
C THR A 258 12.73 17.26 12.82
N SER A 259 11.57 17.94 12.82
CA SER A 259 10.62 17.82 13.93
C SER A 259 9.86 16.50 13.95
N ALA A 260 9.51 15.92 12.80
CA ALA A 260 8.82 14.63 12.72
C ALA A 260 9.67 13.46 13.24
N MET A 261 10.99 13.48 13.01
CA MET A 261 11.90 12.42 13.49
C MET A 261 11.92 12.27 15.02
N ALA A 262 11.46 13.27 15.78
CA ALA A 262 11.43 13.22 17.24
C ALA A 262 10.49 12.13 17.78
N ASN A 263 9.43 11.77 17.03
CA ASN A 263 8.47 10.76 17.45
C ASN A 263 7.94 9.96 16.25
N LEU A 264 8.76 9.00 15.80
CA LEU A 264 8.42 8.03 14.76
C LEU A 264 7.94 6.69 15.34
N PRO A 265 7.21 5.88 14.54
CA PRO A 265 6.80 4.52 14.92
C PRO A 265 7.98 3.67 15.41
N LYS A 266 7.69 2.78 16.36
CA LYS A 266 8.65 1.83 16.94
C LYS A 266 8.37 0.37 16.57
N GLU A 267 7.28 0.16 15.84
CA GLU A 267 6.83 -1.11 15.27
C GLU A 267 6.06 -0.83 13.99
N ASP A 268 5.85 -1.86 13.16
CA ASP A 268 4.98 -1.75 11.99
C ASP A 268 3.56 -1.41 12.42
N LEU A 269 2.98 -0.37 11.80
CA LEU A 269 1.62 0.04 12.04
C LEU A 269 0.72 -0.63 11.00
N THR A 270 0.13 -1.75 11.41
CA THR A 270 -0.73 -2.61 10.59
C THR A 270 -1.96 -3.03 11.39
N PHE A 271 -3.08 -3.28 10.74
CA PHE A 271 -4.26 -3.82 11.39
C PHE A 271 -4.97 -4.89 10.56
N VAL A 272 -5.47 -5.92 11.22
CA VAL A 272 -6.23 -6.99 10.56
C VAL A 272 -7.69 -6.57 10.51
N LEU A 273 -8.33 -6.80 9.37
CA LEU A 273 -9.72 -6.43 9.19
C LEU A 273 -10.66 -7.35 9.97
N PRO A 274 -11.64 -6.79 10.71
CA PRO A 274 -12.70 -7.59 11.29
C PRO A 274 -13.55 -8.17 10.15
N HIS A 275 -13.74 -9.50 10.15
CA HIS A 275 -14.58 -10.26 9.21
C HIS A 275 -14.02 -10.58 7.81
N ILE A 276 -12.84 -11.21 7.72
CA ILE A 276 -12.36 -11.73 6.43
C ILE A 276 -11.96 -13.18 6.53
N ASP A 277 -12.84 -14.04 6.04
CA ASP A 277 -12.43 -15.29 5.43
C ASP A 277 -12.17 -15.00 3.95
N ALA A 278 -10.91 -15.08 3.53
CA ALA A 278 -10.52 -14.90 2.13
C ALA A 278 -11.20 -15.89 1.18
N ALA A 279 -11.83 -16.95 1.71
CA ALA A 279 -12.56 -17.99 0.98
C ALA A 279 -14.09 -17.97 1.19
N ALA A 280 -14.66 -17.11 2.04
CA ALA A 280 -16.11 -17.10 2.26
C ALA A 280 -16.82 -16.31 1.17
N ASP A 281 -17.72 -17.00 0.46
CA ASP A 281 -18.62 -16.46 -0.56
C ASP A 281 -19.51 -15.35 0.02
N LEU A 282 -19.06 -14.10 -0.05
CA LEU A 282 -19.93 -12.94 0.07
C LEU A 282 -20.59 -12.65 -1.30
N PRO A 283 -21.93 -12.61 -1.40
CA PRO A 283 -22.60 -12.16 -2.60
C PRO A 283 -22.44 -10.63 -2.74
N GLY A 284 -21.77 -10.17 -3.81
CA GLY A 284 -21.74 -8.74 -4.16
C GLY A 284 -20.40 -8.00 -4.08
N GLY A 285 -19.27 -8.64 -4.39
CA GLY A 285 -17.95 -8.00 -4.31
C GLY A 285 -17.31 -8.16 -2.93
N GLY A 286 -15.99 -8.06 -2.84
CA GLY A 286 -15.22 -8.37 -1.64
C GLY A 286 -14.09 -7.36 -1.36
N THR A 287 -13.13 -7.75 -0.54
CA THR A 287 -11.92 -6.97 -0.27
C THR A 287 -10.78 -7.35 -1.22
N TRP A 288 -9.69 -6.58 -1.16
CA TRP A 288 -8.45 -6.89 -1.88
C TRP A 288 -7.93 -8.32 -1.71
N GLN A 289 -8.19 -8.99 -0.57
CA GLN A 289 -7.68 -10.33 -0.29
C GLN A 289 -8.33 -11.34 -1.23
N ARG A 290 -9.62 -11.16 -1.54
CA ARG A 290 -10.30 -11.96 -2.57
C ARG A 290 -9.68 -11.72 -3.95
N GLY A 291 -9.37 -10.47 -4.28
CA GLY A 291 -8.77 -10.12 -5.58
C GLY A 291 -7.38 -10.76 -5.77
N ILE A 292 -6.58 -10.78 -4.69
CA ILE A 292 -5.27 -11.46 -4.67
C ILE A 292 -5.45 -12.98 -4.66
N TYR A 293 -6.42 -13.51 -3.92
CA TYR A 293 -6.70 -14.95 -3.84
C TYR A 293 -7.11 -15.55 -5.18
N GLU A 294 -8.03 -14.92 -5.89
CA GLU A 294 -8.53 -15.42 -7.18
C GLU A 294 -7.46 -15.44 -8.28
N THR A 295 -6.36 -14.69 -8.10
CA THR A 295 -5.23 -14.64 -9.03
C THR A 295 -4.07 -15.56 -8.64
N VAL A 296 -4.18 -16.33 -7.56
CA VAL A 296 -3.09 -17.11 -6.92
C VAL A 296 -2.15 -17.87 -7.88
N TYR A 297 -2.68 -18.58 -8.88
CA TYR A 297 -1.86 -19.39 -9.80
C TYR A 297 -1.39 -18.62 -11.04
N SER A 298 -1.81 -17.37 -11.18
CA SER A 298 -1.46 -16.49 -12.29
C SER A 298 -0.52 -15.34 -11.88
N THR A 299 -0.38 -15.06 -10.58
CA THR A 299 0.46 -13.98 -10.05
C THR A 299 1.94 -14.37 -10.02
N HIS A 300 2.59 -14.23 -11.17
CA HIS A 300 4.02 -14.50 -11.32
C HIS A 300 4.86 -13.31 -10.88
N ILE A 301 6.06 -13.59 -10.36
CA ILE A 301 7.01 -12.52 -9.98
C ILE A 301 7.84 -12.09 -11.21
N PRO A 302 7.85 -10.80 -11.57
CA PRO A 302 8.66 -10.31 -12.66
C PRO A 302 10.18 -10.48 -12.42
N ASN A 303 10.92 -10.71 -13.50
CA ASN A 303 12.40 -10.75 -13.51
C ASN A 303 13.01 -9.50 -12.89
N VAL A 304 12.34 -8.36 -13.05
CA VAL A 304 12.78 -7.05 -12.54
C VAL A 304 12.95 -7.10 -11.02
N ILE A 305 11.98 -7.66 -10.28
CA ILE A 305 12.13 -7.86 -8.84
C ILE A 305 13.14 -8.98 -8.58
N LEU A 306 12.93 -10.13 -9.21
CA LEU A 306 13.68 -11.34 -8.86
C LEU A 306 15.19 -11.17 -9.02
N ASN A 307 15.63 -10.57 -10.12
CA ASN A 307 17.04 -10.33 -10.42
C ASN A 307 17.71 -9.36 -9.43
N ARG A 308 16.94 -8.44 -8.83
CA ARG A 308 17.45 -7.55 -7.76
C ARG A 308 17.65 -8.31 -6.44
N MET A 309 16.90 -9.39 -6.24
CA MET A 309 16.95 -10.20 -5.02
C MET A 309 18.03 -11.29 -5.08
N ASN A 310 18.25 -11.91 -6.25
CA ASN A 310 19.17 -13.04 -6.40
C ASN A 310 20.37 -12.77 -7.33
N PHE A 311 20.57 -11.53 -7.78
CA PHE A 311 21.68 -11.15 -8.65
C PHE A 311 21.79 -12.00 -9.94
N HIS A 312 20.66 -12.40 -10.52
CA HIS A 312 20.56 -13.31 -11.68
C HIS A 312 20.96 -14.77 -11.42
N ASN A 313 21.26 -15.14 -10.18
CA ASN A 313 21.51 -16.53 -9.83
C ASN A 313 20.21 -17.32 -9.80
N ALA A 314 20.20 -18.50 -10.43
CA ALA A 314 19.01 -19.35 -10.40
C ALA A 314 18.78 -19.92 -8.99
N ALA A 315 19.83 -20.44 -8.35
CA ALA A 315 19.74 -20.99 -7.00
C ALA A 315 19.84 -19.88 -5.95
N TYR A 316 19.06 -20.00 -4.87
CA TYR A 316 19.15 -19.09 -3.74
C TYR A 316 20.33 -19.46 -2.83
N GLU A 317 21.21 -18.50 -2.57
CA GLU A 317 22.37 -18.64 -1.71
C GLU A 317 22.20 -17.80 -0.42
N VAL A 318 21.98 -18.49 0.70
CA VAL A 318 21.77 -17.85 2.01
C VAL A 318 22.96 -16.97 2.40
N GLY A 319 22.68 -15.71 2.76
CA GLY A 319 23.70 -14.73 3.18
C GLY A 319 24.41 -14.05 2.02
N ILE A 320 24.17 -14.48 0.78
CA ILE A 320 24.63 -13.83 -0.46
C ILE A 320 23.46 -13.14 -1.14
N ASP A 321 22.36 -13.86 -1.35
CA ASP A 321 21.13 -13.35 -1.94
C ASP A 321 20.23 -12.71 -0.87
N ASP A 322 19.23 -11.95 -1.34
CA ASP A 322 18.29 -11.22 -0.48
C ASP A 322 17.54 -12.18 0.46
N PRO A 323 17.61 -11.98 1.78
CA PRO A 323 16.99 -12.87 2.77
C PRO A 323 15.47 -12.92 2.66
N ARG A 324 14.83 -11.98 1.97
CA ARG A 324 13.38 -11.94 1.74
C ARG A 324 12.96 -12.83 0.57
N LEU A 325 13.86 -13.24 -0.31
CA LEU A 325 13.53 -13.97 -1.54
C LEU A 325 12.69 -15.22 -1.28
N PRO A 326 13.05 -16.11 -0.33
CA PRO A 326 12.28 -17.34 -0.14
C PRO A 326 10.85 -17.10 0.32
N VAL A 327 10.62 -16.02 1.09
CA VAL A 327 9.30 -15.70 1.65
C VAL A 327 8.46 -14.82 0.73
N ILE A 328 9.08 -14.03 -0.15
CA ILE A 328 8.36 -13.25 -1.18
C ILE A 328 7.99 -14.13 -2.37
N ALA A 329 8.86 -15.05 -2.79
CA ALA A 329 8.70 -15.83 -4.01
C ALA A 329 8.55 -17.34 -3.74
N PHE A 330 7.65 -17.97 -4.49
CA PHE A 330 7.54 -19.41 -4.62
C PHE A 330 8.55 -19.91 -5.68
N PRO A 331 9.42 -20.88 -5.37
CA PRO A 331 10.41 -21.39 -6.32
C PRO A 331 9.76 -22.19 -7.45
N THR A 332 10.52 -22.45 -8.51
CA THR A 332 10.10 -23.31 -9.62
C THR A 332 10.21 -24.79 -9.26
N LYS A 333 9.71 -25.67 -10.13
CA LYS A 333 9.87 -27.13 -10.03
C LYS A 333 11.33 -27.60 -10.03
N PHE A 334 12.27 -26.74 -10.43
CA PHE A 334 13.71 -27.01 -10.43
C PHE A 334 14.38 -26.63 -9.11
N ASN A 335 13.60 -26.19 -8.12
CA ASN A 335 14.11 -25.66 -6.84
C ASN A 335 15.04 -24.46 -7.03
N ASP A 336 14.68 -23.60 -7.98
CA ASP A 336 15.38 -22.36 -8.30
C ASP A 336 14.37 -21.22 -8.45
N TYR A 337 14.87 -19.99 -8.63
CA TYR A 337 14.07 -18.78 -8.76
C TYR A 337 14.23 -18.22 -10.17
N ARG A 338 13.11 -18.12 -10.90
CA ARG A 338 13.09 -17.64 -12.29
C ARG A 338 11.90 -16.73 -12.54
N GLY A 339 12.13 -15.45 -12.76
CA GLY A 339 11.06 -14.48 -12.94
C GLY A 339 10.48 -14.52 -14.35
N THR A 340 9.37 -13.81 -14.52
CA THR A 340 8.75 -13.59 -15.82
C THR A 340 9.33 -12.36 -16.50
N SER A 341 9.61 -12.47 -17.79
CA SER A 341 9.99 -11.29 -18.58
C SER A 341 8.75 -10.46 -18.85
N MET A 342 8.88 -9.13 -18.80
CA MET A 342 7.81 -8.21 -19.20
C MET A 342 7.60 -8.16 -20.72
N ASN A 343 8.45 -8.86 -21.50
CA ASN A 343 8.49 -8.81 -22.97
C ASN A 343 8.04 -10.12 -23.65
N VAL A 344 7.42 -11.05 -22.91
CA VAL A 344 7.11 -12.41 -23.39
C VAL A 344 5.62 -12.71 -23.19
N ASP A 345 4.98 -13.33 -24.20
CA ASP A 345 3.55 -13.68 -24.19
C ASP A 345 3.28 -14.91 -23.30
N ALA A 346 2.07 -15.04 -22.76
CA ALA A 346 1.64 -16.20 -21.98
C ALA A 346 1.81 -17.54 -22.67
N ASN A 347 1.56 -17.54 -23.98
CA ASN A 347 1.50 -18.73 -24.80
C ASN A 347 2.84 -19.04 -25.47
N ASP A 348 3.89 -18.26 -25.17
CA ASP A 348 5.23 -18.56 -25.65
C ASP A 348 5.72 -19.88 -25.06
N VAL A 349 5.75 -20.89 -25.94
CA VAL A 349 6.21 -22.27 -25.71
C VAL A 349 7.73 -22.37 -25.66
N GLU A 350 8.44 -21.30 -26.04
CA GLU A 350 9.90 -21.27 -26.12
C GLU A 350 10.44 -20.03 -25.40
N PHE A 351 11.09 -20.26 -24.26
CA PHE A 351 11.96 -19.28 -23.62
C PHE A 351 13.37 -19.85 -23.46
N PRO A 352 14.39 -18.99 -23.28
CA PRO A 352 15.76 -19.47 -23.06
C PRO A 352 15.81 -20.48 -21.90
N GLY A 353 16.19 -21.73 -22.21
CA GLY A 353 16.25 -22.84 -21.25
C GLY A 353 14.97 -23.68 -21.10
N ALA A 354 13.91 -23.43 -21.87
CA ALA A 354 12.70 -24.25 -21.89
C ALA A 354 12.94 -25.59 -22.62
N THR A 355 12.35 -26.68 -22.12
CA THR A 355 12.19 -27.92 -22.91
C THR A 355 10.85 -27.90 -23.63
N SER A 356 10.76 -28.57 -24.79
CA SER A 356 9.52 -28.69 -25.59
C SER A 356 8.27 -28.93 -24.73
N GLY A 357 7.25 -28.08 -24.89
CA GLY A 357 5.95 -28.18 -24.21
C GLY A 357 5.85 -27.50 -22.84
N GLN A 358 6.89 -26.77 -22.40
CA GLN A 358 6.83 -25.95 -21.19
C GLN A 358 6.20 -24.59 -21.48
N LEU A 359 5.24 -24.19 -20.65
CA LEU A 359 4.55 -22.90 -20.74
C LEU A 359 4.93 -22.02 -19.54
N TYR A 360 4.95 -20.70 -19.73
CA TYR A 360 5.01 -19.75 -18.61
C TYR A 360 3.82 -19.93 -17.68
N PHE A 361 2.61 -20.07 -18.24
CA PHE A 361 1.40 -20.40 -17.50
C PHE A 361 1.02 -21.85 -17.76
N ASN A 362 1.06 -22.68 -16.72
CA ASN A 362 0.83 -24.13 -16.86
C ASN A 362 -0.62 -24.57 -16.55
N GLY A 363 -1.51 -23.65 -16.20
CA GLY A 363 -2.89 -23.96 -15.85
C GLY A 363 -3.09 -24.68 -14.51
N ALA A 364 -2.10 -24.64 -13.60
CA ALA A 364 -2.22 -25.25 -12.28
C ALA A 364 -3.45 -24.73 -11.51
N THR A 365 -4.15 -25.66 -10.85
CA THR A 365 -5.38 -25.37 -10.07
C THR A 365 -5.21 -25.65 -8.58
N ASN A 366 -4.10 -26.28 -8.19
CA ASN A 366 -3.75 -26.61 -6.82
C ASN A 366 -2.24 -26.44 -6.56
N LEU A 367 -1.85 -26.45 -5.28
CA LEU A 367 -0.46 -26.26 -4.86
C LEU A 367 0.47 -27.35 -5.41
N GLU A 368 0.02 -28.61 -5.41
CA GLU A 368 0.80 -29.76 -5.87
C GLU A 368 1.13 -29.66 -7.37
N GLU A 369 0.14 -29.28 -8.19
CA GLU A 369 0.35 -28.97 -9.61
C GLU A 369 1.30 -27.79 -9.77
N SER A 370 1.10 -26.71 -9.01
CA SER A 370 1.96 -25.52 -9.03
C SER A 370 3.41 -25.89 -8.76
N ALA A 371 3.69 -26.65 -7.70
CA ALA A 371 5.03 -27.10 -7.34
C ALA A 371 5.66 -28.02 -8.41
N ARG A 372 4.86 -28.89 -9.04
CA ARG A 372 5.35 -29.86 -10.05
C ARG A 372 5.56 -29.25 -11.42
N LEU A 373 4.77 -28.24 -11.80
CA LEU A 373 4.69 -27.73 -13.16
C LEU A 373 5.29 -26.34 -13.35
N ASN A 374 5.38 -25.51 -12.31
CA ASN A 374 5.84 -24.12 -12.46
C ASN A 374 7.29 -24.09 -12.92
N VAL A 375 7.53 -23.51 -14.10
CA VAL A 375 8.88 -23.23 -14.63
C VAL A 375 9.32 -21.79 -14.38
N LYS A 376 8.41 -20.98 -13.83
CA LYS A 376 8.60 -19.59 -13.41
C LYS A 376 8.09 -19.41 -12.00
N SER A 377 8.78 -18.56 -11.25
CA SER A 377 8.45 -18.24 -9.87
C SER A 377 7.16 -17.44 -9.80
N GLN A 378 6.41 -17.70 -8.73
CA GLN A 378 5.22 -16.95 -8.36
C GLN A 378 5.48 -16.15 -7.10
N TYR A 379 4.61 -15.21 -6.77
CA TYR A 379 4.59 -14.74 -5.39
C TYR A 379 4.26 -15.90 -4.45
N ASN A 380 4.86 -15.91 -3.26
CA ASN A 380 4.64 -16.96 -2.28
C ASN A 380 3.16 -16.96 -1.87
N GLN A 381 2.50 -18.08 -2.13
CA GLN A 381 1.06 -18.19 -1.95
C GLN A 381 0.65 -18.02 -0.49
N VAL A 382 1.42 -18.54 0.48
CA VAL A 382 1.10 -18.41 1.91
C VAL A 382 1.40 -17.01 2.43
N THR A 383 2.36 -16.31 1.84
CA THR A 383 2.68 -14.93 2.22
C THR A 383 1.61 -13.95 1.75
N LEU A 384 1.08 -14.12 0.53
CA LEU A 384 0.24 -13.11 -0.11
C LEU A 384 -1.15 -13.62 -0.46
N THR A 385 -1.26 -14.56 -1.40
CA THR A 385 -2.53 -14.88 -2.05
C THR A 385 -3.46 -15.77 -1.22
N ARG A 386 -2.91 -16.54 -0.28
CA ARG A 386 -3.61 -17.42 0.67
C ARG A 386 -3.38 -16.95 2.10
N ASN A 387 -3.40 -15.64 2.29
CA ASN A 387 -3.17 -14.98 3.56
C ASN A 387 -4.25 -13.93 3.84
N ASN A 388 -4.51 -13.70 5.13
CA ASN A 388 -5.27 -12.54 5.57
C ASN A 388 -4.29 -11.37 5.73
N VAL A 389 -3.79 -10.87 4.61
CA VAL A 389 -2.84 -9.74 4.59
C VAL A 389 -3.46 -8.55 5.35
N PRO A 390 -2.80 -8.01 6.38
CA PRO A 390 -3.32 -6.89 7.15
C PRO A 390 -3.36 -5.62 6.29
N ALA A 391 -4.19 -4.65 6.69
CA ALA A 391 -4.09 -3.30 6.20
C ALA A 391 -2.80 -2.67 6.75
N ASP A 392 -1.92 -2.25 5.85
CA ASP A 392 -0.63 -1.66 6.18
C ASP A 392 -0.74 -0.13 6.13
N MET A 393 -0.43 0.54 7.24
CA MET A 393 -0.43 2.01 7.30
C MET A 393 0.97 2.55 6.99
N ILE A 394 1.97 2.06 7.73
CA ILE A 394 3.39 2.25 7.46
C ILE A 394 4.23 1.20 8.20
N THR A 395 5.37 0.82 7.63
CA THR A 395 6.29 -0.18 8.18
C THR A 395 7.59 0.46 8.66
N LEU A 396 8.32 -0.23 9.53
CA LEU A 396 9.67 0.16 9.94
C LEU A 396 10.64 0.16 8.76
N GLY A 397 10.54 -0.85 7.87
CA GLY A 397 11.38 -0.92 6.67
C GLY A 397 11.22 0.31 5.76
N GLU A 398 9.98 0.78 5.56
CA GLU A 398 9.74 2.01 4.79
C GLU A 398 10.34 3.24 5.49
N ILE A 399 10.17 3.37 6.81
CA ILE A 399 10.71 4.48 7.61
C ILE A 399 12.24 4.51 7.52
N ASP A 400 12.90 3.37 7.68
CA ASP A 400 14.36 3.28 7.58
C ASP A 400 14.87 3.71 6.21
N LEU A 401 14.15 3.39 5.12
CA LEU A 401 14.53 3.84 3.77
C LEU A 401 14.31 5.33 3.56
N ILE A 402 13.26 5.91 4.16
CA ILE A 402 13.06 7.36 4.16
C ILE A 402 14.20 8.04 4.94
N LEU A 403 14.61 7.48 6.08
CA LEU A 403 15.73 7.99 6.87
C LEU A 403 17.09 7.81 6.17
N ALA A 404 17.28 6.70 5.44
CA ALA A 404 18.45 6.48 4.61
C ALA A 404 18.56 7.56 3.52
N GLU A 405 17.44 7.86 2.84
CA GLU A 405 17.38 8.93 1.84
C GLU A 405 17.66 10.32 2.46
N ILE A 406 17.04 10.63 3.61
CA ILE A 406 17.28 11.89 4.34
C ILE A 406 18.77 12.06 4.66
N ALA A 407 19.42 11.00 5.16
CA ALA A 407 20.84 11.01 5.50
C ALA A 407 21.72 11.12 4.25
N ALA A 408 21.43 10.37 3.18
CA ALA A 408 22.19 10.39 1.93
C ALA A 408 22.14 11.76 1.25
N LYS A 409 20.97 12.42 1.26
CA LYS A 409 20.75 13.75 0.67
C LYS A 409 21.16 14.91 1.59
N GLY A 410 21.59 14.65 2.82
CA GLY A 410 21.92 15.70 3.79
C GLY A 410 20.72 16.61 4.11
N LEU A 411 19.51 16.04 4.16
CA LEU A 411 18.28 16.80 4.47
C LEU A 411 18.18 17.10 5.97
N ALA A 412 18.56 16.17 6.83
CA ALA A 412 18.64 16.36 8.28
C ALA A 412 19.59 15.34 8.90
N SER A 413 20.02 15.58 10.15
CA SER A 413 20.73 14.57 10.94
C SER A 413 19.75 13.54 11.47
N THR A 414 19.90 12.29 11.06
CA THR A 414 19.04 11.17 11.48
C THR A 414 19.63 10.37 12.65
N GLY A 415 20.83 10.73 13.11
CA GLY A 415 21.58 10.02 14.16
C GLY A 415 22.29 8.73 13.71
N LYS A 416 22.14 8.32 12.44
CA LYS A 416 22.83 7.18 11.84
C LYS A 416 23.30 7.52 10.43
N THR A 417 24.23 6.73 9.88
CA THR A 417 24.58 6.86 8.46
C THR A 417 23.47 6.28 7.58
N ALA A 418 23.38 6.69 6.32
CA ALA A 418 22.42 6.11 5.38
C ALA A 418 22.63 4.60 5.20
N GLY A 419 23.90 4.15 5.19
CA GLY A 419 24.23 2.73 5.13
C GLY A 419 23.78 1.93 6.36
N ASP A 420 23.78 2.53 7.56
CA ASP A 420 23.24 1.88 8.75
C ASP A 420 21.71 1.76 8.70
N HIS A 421 21.02 2.78 8.21
CA HIS A 421 19.57 2.72 7.97
C HIS A 421 19.20 1.62 6.96
N ILE A 422 20.01 1.41 5.92
CA ILE A 422 19.81 0.29 4.98
C ILE A 422 19.94 -1.07 5.70
N VAL A 423 20.89 -1.21 6.63
CA VAL A 423 21.02 -2.44 7.41
C VAL A 423 19.77 -2.68 8.27
N ASP A 424 19.26 -1.64 8.92
CA ASP A 424 18.05 -1.73 9.73
C ASP A 424 16.81 -2.03 8.87
N GLU A 425 16.70 -1.43 7.68
CA GLU A 425 15.61 -1.78 6.75
C GLU A 425 15.67 -3.25 6.36
N ILE A 426 16.83 -3.79 5.96
CA ILE A 426 16.91 -5.19 5.53
C ILE A 426 16.46 -6.12 6.65
N ARG A 427 16.82 -5.82 7.90
CA ARG A 427 16.35 -6.55 9.08
C ARG A 427 14.84 -6.42 9.26
N HIS A 428 14.32 -5.20 9.36
CA HIS A 428 12.90 -4.96 9.59
C HIS A 428 12.02 -5.46 8.43
N SER A 429 12.45 -5.30 7.19
CA SER A 429 11.77 -5.81 6.01
C SER A 429 11.79 -7.34 5.99
N THR A 430 12.89 -8.00 6.36
CA THR A 430 12.93 -9.46 6.48
C THR A 430 11.94 -9.92 7.54
N ASP A 431 11.97 -9.29 8.71
CA ASP A 431 11.06 -9.60 9.81
C ASP A 431 9.60 -9.42 9.41
N TYR A 432 9.28 -8.34 8.72
CA TYR A 432 7.95 -8.03 8.21
C TYR A 432 7.43 -9.09 7.24
N TRP A 433 8.20 -9.46 6.21
CA TRP A 433 7.75 -10.46 5.23
C TRP A 433 7.60 -11.87 5.83
N TYR A 434 8.48 -12.26 6.75
CA TYR A 434 8.33 -13.52 7.48
C TYR A 434 7.18 -13.50 8.49
N LYS A 435 6.92 -12.37 9.14
CA LYS A 435 5.72 -12.16 9.96
C LYS A 435 4.46 -12.31 9.12
N LEU A 436 4.43 -11.71 7.93
CA LEU A 436 3.29 -11.82 7.02
C LEU A 436 3.02 -13.28 6.65
N ASN A 437 4.02 -14.06 6.23
CA ASN A 437 3.85 -15.49 5.96
C ASN A 437 3.35 -16.28 7.19
N ALA A 438 3.85 -15.95 8.38
CA ALA A 438 3.45 -16.60 9.63
C ALA A 438 1.98 -16.32 10.01
N LEU A 439 1.39 -15.21 9.56
CA LEU A 439 -0.04 -14.91 9.72
C LEU A 439 -0.93 -15.85 8.89
N GLY A 440 -0.43 -16.38 7.78
CA GLY A 440 -1.19 -17.25 6.90
C GLY A 440 -1.67 -18.52 7.62
N GLN A 441 -2.95 -18.86 7.50
CA GLN A 441 -3.50 -20.10 8.08
C GLN A 441 -3.48 -21.27 7.09
N TYR A 442 -3.31 -21.00 5.79
CA TYR A 442 -3.26 -22.04 4.77
C TYR A 442 -2.13 -23.03 5.05
N ARG A 443 -2.50 -24.31 5.21
CA ARG A 443 -1.55 -25.43 5.42
C ARG A 443 -0.53 -25.17 6.53
N LYS A 444 -0.95 -24.52 7.63
CA LYS A 444 -0.06 -24.18 8.76
C LYS A 444 0.66 -25.39 9.33
N ASP A 445 -0.03 -26.53 9.45
CA ASP A 445 0.50 -27.77 10.02
C ASP A 445 0.94 -28.79 8.94
N TYR A 446 1.16 -28.35 7.70
CA TYR A 446 1.53 -29.23 6.60
C TYR A 446 2.97 -29.74 6.73
N THR A 447 3.12 -31.07 6.75
CA THR A 447 4.41 -31.76 6.91
C THR A 447 4.89 -32.48 5.64
N GLY A 448 4.19 -32.28 4.52
CA GLY A 448 4.54 -32.93 3.25
C GLY A 448 5.77 -32.34 2.56
N PRO A 449 6.13 -32.85 1.37
CA PRO A 449 7.40 -32.54 0.70
C PRO A 449 7.56 -31.05 0.32
N TRP A 450 6.47 -30.30 0.22
CA TRP A 450 6.48 -28.88 -0.18
C TRP A 450 6.47 -27.90 1.00
N LYS A 451 6.59 -28.38 2.25
CA LYS A 451 6.47 -27.53 3.46
C LYS A 451 7.42 -26.33 3.43
N ASP A 452 8.67 -26.55 3.02
CA ASP A 452 9.71 -25.53 3.03
C ASP A 452 9.57 -24.55 1.85
N LEU A 453 8.79 -24.92 0.82
CA LEU A 453 8.48 -24.02 -0.31
C LEU A 453 7.41 -22.99 0.06
N ILE A 454 6.39 -23.41 0.82
CA ILE A 454 5.29 -22.51 1.24
C ILE A 454 5.62 -21.74 2.52
N ARG A 455 6.44 -22.32 3.40
CA ARG A 455 6.85 -21.73 4.68
C ARG A 455 8.37 -21.87 4.82
N PRO A 456 9.14 -21.06 4.09
CA PRO A 456 10.59 -21.10 4.16
C PRO A 456 11.05 -20.79 5.58
N VAL A 457 12.18 -21.38 5.96
CA VAL A 457 12.85 -21.05 7.23
C VAL A 457 13.46 -19.66 7.09
N LYS A 458 13.22 -18.79 8.07
CA LYS A 458 13.86 -17.47 8.14
C LYS A 458 15.38 -17.64 8.30
N PRO A 459 16.21 -16.97 7.47
CA PRO A 459 17.65 -16.95 7.66
C PRO A 459 18.03 -16.47 9.07
N SER A 460 19.17 -16.95 9.57
CA SER A 460 19.69 -16.49 10.86
C SER A 460 20.03 -15.00 10.81
N ALA A 461 20.02 -14.34 11.97
CA ALA A 461 20.42 -12.93 12.07
C ALA A 461 21.82 -12.68 11.48
N ALA A 462 22.76 -13.61 11.66
CA ALA A 462 24.10 -13.51 11.08
C ALA A 462 24.09 -13.51 9.54
N ASN A 463 23.23 -14.32 8.91
CA ASN A 463 23.11 -14.37 7.45
C ASN A 463 22.38 -13.14 6.90
N ILE A 464 21.36 -12.64 7.62
CA ILE A 464 20.68 -11.38 7.29
C ILE A 464 21.70 -10.23 7.35
N ASP A 465 22.49 -10.17 8.42
CA ASP A 465 23.52 -9.15 8.60
C ASP A 465 24.64 -9.24 7.56
N LEU A 466 25.00 -10.44 7.11
CA LEU A 466 25.98 -10.62 6.05
C LEU A 466 25.51 -9.95 4.75
N TYR A 467 24.28 -10.26 4.30
CA TYR A 467 23.68 -9.60 3.14
C TYR A 467 23.57 -8.09 3.36
N ALA A 468 23.05 -7.67 4.51
CA ALA A 468 22.84 -6.26 4.82
C ALA A 468 24.14 -5.44 4.78
N ASN A 469 25.24 -6.00 5.32
CA ASN A 469 26.55 -5.34 5.28
C ASN A 469 27.13 -5.28 3.86
N ASN A 470 26.86 -6.27 3.01
CA ASN A 470 27.23 -6.20 1.59
C ASN A 470 26.46 -5.08 0.88
N VAL A 471 25.17 -4.90 1.18
CA VAL A 471 24.38 -3.80 0.63
C VAL A 471 24.88 -2.44 1.11
N LYS A 472 25.16 -2.31 2.41
CA LYS A 472 25.78 -1.12 2.99
C LYS A 472 27.14 -0.81 2.35
N LEU A 473 27.98 -1.82 2.10
CA LEU A 473 29.26 -1.63 1.43
C LEU A 473 29.06 -1.09 0.01
N ALA A 474 28.18 -1.71 -0.77
CA ALA A 474 27.84 -1.24 -2.12
C ALA A 474 27.31 0.21 -2.12
N PHE A 475 26.48 0.56 -1.14
CA PHE A 475 25.98 1.93 -0.96
C PHE A 475 27.12 2.92 -0.68
N ASN A 476 28.01 2.57 0.25
CA ASN A 476 29.14 3.44 0.63
C ASN A 476 30.15 3.63 -0.51
N THR A 477 30.28 2.65 -1.41
CA THR A 477 31.22 2.68 -2.54
C THR A 477 30.57 3.09 -3.86
N ALA A 478 29.28 3.44 -3.87
CA ALA A 478 28.51 3.70 -5.09
C ALA A 478 29.00 4.93 -5.90
N GLY A 479 29.90 5.75 -5.34
CA GLY A 479 30.62 6.83 -6.05
C GLY A 479 29.82 8.10 -6.35
N SER A 480 28.48 8.05 -6.32
CA SER A 480 27.59 9.20 -6.52
C SER A 480 26.29 9.06 -5.74
N LEU A 481 25.62 10.19 -5.50
CA LEU A 481 24.28 10.19 -4.89
C LEU A 481 23.24 9.48 -5.78
N ASP A 482 23.35 9.57 -7.11
CA ASP A 482 22.45 8.87 -8.04
C ASP A 482 22.54 7.34 -7.85
N ASN A 483 23.76 6.81 -7.79
CA ASN A 483 23.97 5.38 -7.55
C ASN A 483 23.57 4.96 -6.13
N GLN A 484 23.77 5.82 -5.13
CA GLN A 484 23.25 5.62 -3.78
C GLN A 484 21.73 5.53 -3.74
N MET A 485 21.05 6.42 -4.48
CA MET A 485 19.60 6.41 -4.62
C MET A 485 19.10 5.17 -5.37
N GLU A 486 19.82 4.67 -6.37
CA GLU A 486 19.52 3.39 -7.01
C GLU A 486 19.49 2.24 -5.99
N ILE A 487 20.45 2.17 -5.07
CA ILE A 487 20.48 1.12 -4.03
C ILE A 487 19.32 1.28 -3.03
N ILE A 488 19.11 2.48 -2.49
CA ILE A 488 17.99 2.75 -1.56
C ILE A 488 16.66 2.37 -2.22
N MET A 489 16.47 2.78 -3.47
CA MET A 489 15.22 2.53 -4.16
C MET A 489 15.04 1.08 -4.60
N GLN A 490 16.11 0.32 -4.86
CA GLN A 490 16.00 -1.13 -5.03
C GLN A 490 15.46 -1.82 -3.78
N GLN A 491 15.96 -1.45 -2.59
CA GLN A 491 15.46 -1.99 -1.33
C GLN A 491 13.99 -1.58 -1.10
N LYS A 492 13.65 -0.31 -1.36
CA LYS A 492 12.25 0.18 -1.29
C LYS A 492 11.32 -0.56 -2.25
N TYR A 493 11.78 -0.84 -3.47
CA TYR A 493 11.04 -1.57 -4.49
C TYR A 493 10.75 -3.01 -4.07
N ILE A 494 11.71 -3.68 -3.43
CA ILE A 494 11.54 -5.04 -2.88
C ILE A 494 10.61 -5.03 -1.66
N HIS A 495 10.77 -4.07 -0.75
CA HIS A 495 10.00 -3.98 0.48
C HIS A 495 8.52 -3.64 0.22
N ILE A 496 8.25 -2.56 -0.53
CA ILE A 496 6.89 -2.05 -0.74
C ILE A 496 6.12 -2.94 -1.72
N ASN A 497 6.73 -3.21 -2.89
CA ASN A 497 6.24 -4.14 -3.90
C ASN A 497 4.70 -4.06 -4.12
N ILE A 498 4.02 -5.20 -4.23
CA ILE A 498 2.57 -5.28 -4.45
C ILE A 498 1.72 -4.83 -3.27
N LEU A 499 2.30 -4.59 -2.10
CA LEU A 499 1.55 -4.19 -0.91
C LEU A 499 1.10 -2.73 -1.03
N HIS A 500 1.98 -1.81 -1.45
CA HIS A 500 1.60 -0.41 -1.73
C HIS A 500 2.03 0.07 -3.14
N PRO A 501 1.38 -0.42 -4.20
CA PRO A 501 1.76 -0.10 -5.57
C PRO A 501 1.67 1.39 -5.92
N TYR A 502 0.74 2.14 -5.32
CA TYR A 502 0.61 3.59 -5.54
C TYR A 502 1.76 4.39 -4.96
N GLU A 503 2.19 4.03 -3.75
CA GLU A 503 3.33 4.67 -3.11
C GLU A 503 4.58 4.37 -3.93
N LEU A 504 4.78 3.10 -4.31
CA LEU A 504 5.90 2.69 -5.14
C LEU A 504 5.91 3.43 -6.49
N TRP A 505 4.77 3.55 -7.15
CA TRP A 505 4.66 4.31 -8.41
C TRP A 505 4.97 5.79 -8.22
N GLY A 506 4.50 6.41 -7.12
CA GLY A 506 4.90 7.76 -6.74
C GLY A 506 6.40 7.92 -6.57
N GLU A 507 7.05 6.98 -5.88
CA GLU A 507 8.48 7.00 -5.63
C GLU A 507 9.32 6.73 -6.89
N LEU A 508 8.87 5.82 -7.77
CA LEU A 508 9.48 5.58 -9.09
C LEU A 508 9.44 6.85 -9.93
N ARG A 509 8.31 7.55 -9.96
CA ARG A 509 8.19 8.84 -10.66
C ARG A 509 9.06 9.91 -9.99
N ARG A 510 9.13 9.97 -8.67
CA ARG A 510 9.94 10.96 -7.95
C ARG A 510 11.42 10.82 -8.18
N THR A 511 11.91 9.60 -8.03
CA THR A 511 13.34 9.32 -7.98
C THR A 511 13.89 8.86 -9.33
N ARG A 512 13.06 8.30 -10.21
CA ARG A 512 13.45 7.50 -11.39
C ARG A 512 14.29 6.27 -11.06
N HIS A 513 14.25 5.86 -9.79
CA HIS A 513 14.95 4.71 -9.27
C HIS A 513 13.94 3.73 -8.60
N PRO A 514 14.24 2.43 -8.57
CA PRO A 514 15.33 1.83 -9.33
C PRO A 514 15.03 1.95 -10.83
N ARG A 515 16.05 2.12 -11.65
CA ARG A 515 15.84 2.21 -13.10
C ARG A 515 15.19 0.92 -13.59
N LEU A 516 14.04 1.04 -14.23
CA LEU A 516 13.24 -0.07 -14.73
C LEU A 516 13.82 -0.63 -16.03
N GLU A 517 13.46 -1.86 -16.36
CA GLU A 517 13.90 -2.48 -17.61
C GLU A 517 13.05 -1.97 -18.78
N PRO A 518 13.62 -1.73 -19.97
CA PRO A 518 12.81 -1.42 -21.15
C PRO A 518 11.79 -2.53 -21.41
N MET A 519 10.51 -2.16 -21.44
CA MET A 519 9.44 -3.08 -21.79
C MET A 519 9.07 -2.91 -23.27
N THR A 520 8.96 -4.00 -24.00
CA THR A 520 8.52 -4.06 -25.40
C THR A 520 7.38 -5.05 -25.51
N PHE A 521 6.23 -4.59 -26.02
CA PHE A 521 5.03 -5.38 -26.20
C PHE A 521 4.60 -5.36 -27.66
N HIS A 522 4.42 -6.52 -28.29
CA HIS A 522 4.15 -6.68 -29.74
C HIS A 522 5.05 -5.81 -30.64
N GLY A 523 6.34 -5.70 -30.30
CA GLY A 523 7.31 -4.89 -31.05
C GLY A 523 7.23 -3.38 -30.79
N LYS A 524 6.33 -2.91 -29.90
CA LYS A 524 6.25 -1.51 -29.45
C LYS A 524 6.96 -1.36 -28.11
N VAL A 525 7.88 -0.40 -28.02
CA VAL A 525 8.51 -0.04 -26.75
C VAL A 525 7.50 0.73 -25.89
N MET A 526 7.30 0.28 -24.66
CA MET A 526 6.43 0.91 -23.67
C MET A 526 7.11 2.15 -23.10
N LYS A 527 6.96 3.29 -23.78
CA LYS A 527 7.50 4.60 -23.35
C LYS A 527 6.56 5.72 -23.81
N PRO A 528 6.14 6.67 -22.96
CA PRO A 528 6.66 6.92 -21.61
C PRO A 528 5.88 6.17 -20.52
N GLN A 529 6.53 6.01 -19.37
CA GLN A 529 5.82 5.74 -18.12
C GLN A 529 4.84 6.90 -17.86
N PRO A 530 3.57 6.63 -17.51
CA PRO A 530 2.65 7.68 -17.10
C PRO A 530 3.23 8.43 -15.90
N GLU A 531 3.19 9.77 -15.97
CA GLU A 531 3.63 10.68 -14.91
C GLU A 531 2.51 11.03 -13.93
N ARG A 532 1.25 10.85 -14.32
CA ARG A 532 0.05 11.15 -13.53
C ARG A 532 -1.17 10.47 -14.15
N LEU A 533 -2.29 10.54 -13.46
CA LEU A 533 -3.62 10.18 -13.95
C LEU A 533 -4.34 11.39 -14.55
N ARG A 534 -5.27 11.10 -15.46
CA ARG A 534 -6.25 12.09 -15.96
C ARG A 534 -7.34 12.31 -14.93
N TYR A 535 -7.84 13.53 -14.82
CA TYR A 535 -9.03 13.81 -14.03
C TYR A 535 -10.24 13.03 -14.58
N PRO A 536 -11.17 12.60 -13.71
CA PRO A 536 -12.32 11.86 -14.15
C PRO A 536 -13.22 12.73 -15.04
N ASN A 537 -13.89 12.11 -16.00
CA ASN A 537 -14.80 12.80 -16.93
C ASN A 537 -15.93 13.54 -16.20
N SER A 538 -16.25 13.15 -14.96
CA SER A 538 -17.20 13.87 -14.11
C SER A 538 -16.80 15.33 -13.84
N GLU A 539 -15.51 15.67 -13.86
CA GLU A 539 -15.08 17.07 -13.65
C GLU A 539 -15.41 17.96 -14.86
N LEU A 540 -15.43 17.39 -16.07
CA LEU A 540 -15.87 18.09 -17.27
C LEU A 540 -17.37 18.44 -17.22
N SER A 541 -18.19 17.61 -16.55
CA SER A 541 -19.64 17.83 -16.46
C SER A 541 -20.08 18.56 -15.20
N ASN A 542 -19.42 18.33 -14.07
CA ASN A 542 -19.88 18.75 -12.75
C ASN A 542 -19.14 19.99 -12.21
N ASN A 543 -17.92 20.26 -12.70
CA ASN A 543 -17.07 21.36 -12.21
C ASN A 543 -16.34 22.07 -13.37
N THR A 544 -17.00 22.20 -14.52
CA THR A 544 -16.42 22.57 -15.82
C THR A 544 -15.55 23.83 -15.75
N ASP A 545 -16.05 24.92 -15.16
CA ASP A 545 -15.34 26.20 -15.13
C ASP A 545 -14.04 26.14 -14.34
N GLN A 546 -13.99 25.34 -13.27
CA GLN A 546 -12.77 25.17 -12.48
C GLN A 546 -11.84 24.15 -13.14
N PHE A 547 -12.38 23.07 -13.69
CA PHE A 547 -11.62 22.07 -14.45
C PHE A 547 -10.88 22.69 -15.64
N LEU A 548 -11.54 23.58 -16.41
CA LEU A 548 -10.93 24.21 -17.58
C LEU A 548 -9.65 24.99 -17.23
N LYS A 549 -9.52 25.50 -16.00
CA LYS A 549 -8.32 26.21 -15.51
C LYS A 549 -7.11 25.30 -15.28
N VAL A 550 -7.33 23.98 -15.19
CA VAL A 550 -6.30 22.95 -15.02
C VAL A 550 -6.37 21.90 -16.13
N SER A 551 -7.06 22.18 -17.23
CA SER A 551 -7.26 21.23 -18.33
C SER A 551 -5.95 20.84 -19.03
N ASP A 552 -4.93 21.71 -18.97
CA ASP A 552 -3.56 21.43 -19.41
C ASP A 552 -2.91 20.30 -18.59
N GLN A 553 -3.32 20.10 -17.34
CA GLN A 553 -2.85 19.05 -16.45
C GLN A 553 -3.54 17.69 -16.71
N ASN A 554 -4.62 17.66 -17.50
CA ASN A 554 -5.41 16.46 -17.77
C ASN A 554 -4.78 15.54 -18.83
N ASN A 555 -3.59 15.02 -18.55
CA ASN A 555 -2.82 14.17 -19.44
C ASN A 555 -2.00 13.14 -18.64
N PHE A 556 -1.37 12.18 -19.31
CA PHE A 556 -0.54 11.17 -18.65
C PHE A 556 0.96 11.50 -18.61
N THR A 557 1.41 12.60 -19.21
CA THR A 557 2.85 12.82 -19.53
C THR A 557 3.49 13.98 -18.77
N SER A 558 2.69 14.86 -18.17
CA SER A 558 3.20 16.00 -17.42
C SER A 558 3.65 15.55 -16.03
N PRO A 559 4.87 15.88 -15.56
CA PRO A 559 5.34 15.48 -14.24
C PRO A 559 4.56 16.14 -13.09
N ILE A 560 4.34 15.45 -11.98
CA ILE A 560 3.79 16.07 -10.75
C ILE A 560 4.72 17.20 -10.26
N PHE A 561 4.19 18.23 -9.59
CA PHE A 561 4.92 19.45 -9.23
C PHE A 561 6.26 19.23 -8.51
N TRP A 562 6.38 18.17 -7.70
CA TRP A 562 7.62 17.87 -6.96
C TRP A 562 8.74 17.33 -7.86
N ARG A 563 8.46 17.06 -9.15
CA ARG A 563 9.43 16.57 -10.12
C ARG A 563 9.97 17.72 -10.95
N THR A 564 11.29 17.94 -10.88
CA THR A 564 11.96 19.09 -11.49
C THR A 564 12.89 18.75 -12.67
N ASP A 565 13.21 17.48 -12.90
CA ASP A 565 14.13 17.02 -13.96
C ASP A 565 13.51 15.94 -14.88
N GLY A 566 14.00 15.89 -16.13
CA GLY A 566 13.51 15.00 -17.19
C GLY A 566 14.22 13.65 -17.31
N SER A 567 14.91 13.16 -16.27
CA SER A 567 15.64 11.90 -16.36
C SER A 567 14.73 10.69 -16.63
N SER A 568 15.27 9.72 -17.37
CA SER A 568 14.56 8.52 -17.85
C SER A 568 14.30 7.52 -16.72
N TYR A 569 13.13 6.88 -16.77
CA TYR A 569 12.78 5.72 -15.92
C TYR A 569 13.56 4.46 -16.26
N TYR A 570 13.92 4.33 -17.53
CA TYR A 570 14.48 3.10 -18.07
C TYR A 570 15.98 3.17 -18.10
N ARG A 571 16.60 2.02 -17.86
CA ARG A 571 18.01 1.79 -18.17
C ARG A 571 18.26 1.96 -19.66
N ASN A 572 19.48 2.33 -20.02
CA ASN A 572 19.93 2.24 -21.40
C ASN A 572 19.90 0.76 -21.80
N SER A 573 19.47 0.46 -23.03
CA SER A 573 19.30 -0.91 -23.54
C SER A 573 20.56 -1.77 -23.49
N ASP A 574 21.72 -1.15 -23.31
CA ASP A 574 23.04 -1.77 -23.36
C ASP A 574 23.59 -2.10 -21.95
N ILE A 575 22.82 -1.85 -20.89
CA ILE A 575 23.20 -2.08 -19.49
C ILE A 575 22.64 -3.42 -19.01
N THR A 576 23.47 -4.45 -19.02
CA THR A 576 23.22 -5.70 -18.29
C THR A 576 23.63 -5.52 -16.83
N PHE A 577 22.90 -6.09 -15.87
CA PHE A 577 23.47 -6.32 -14.55
C PHE A 577 24.69 -7.24 -14.72
N LYS A 578 25.90 -6.76 -14.41
CA LYS A 578 26.93 -7.67 -13.90
C LYS A 578 26.73 -7.81 -12.41
N THR A 579 26.93 -9.03 -11.92
CA THR A 579 27.06 -9.46 -10.52
C THR A 579 27.11 -8.32 -9.50
N GLY A 580 25.99 -8.00 -8.84
CA GLY A 580 25.96 -7.02 -7.74
C GLY A 580 24.69 -6.18 -7.66
N LEU A 581 24.66 -5.33 -6.63
CA LEU A 581 23.54 -4.44 -6.25
C LEU A 581 23.43 -3.15 -7.07
N LEU A 582 24.38 -2.89 -7.97
CA LEU A 582 24.34 -1.76 -8.89
C LEU A 582 24.24 -2.33 -10.32
N PRO A 583 23.36 -1.82 -11.18
CA PRO A 583 23.50 -2.06 -12.61
C PRO A 583 24.79 -1.40 -13.13
N ASP A 584 25.38 -1.97 -14.18
CA ASP A 584 26.58 -1.42 -14.82
C ASP A 584 26.25 -0.04 -15.45
N PHE A 585 26.54 1.06 -14.77
CA PHE A 585 26.53 2.39 -15.39
C PHE A 585 27.89 2.64 -16.06
N ASN A 586 28.11 2.04 -17.23
CA ASN A 586 29.17 2.46 -18.14
C ASN A 586 28.57 3.13 -19.37
#